data_AF-A0A367WXY7-F1
#
_entry.id   AF-A0A367WXY7-F1
#
_cell.length_a   1.000
_cell.length_b   1.000
_cell.length_c   1.000
_cell.angle_alpha   90.00
_cell.angle_beta   90.00
_cell.angle_gamma   90.00
#
_symmetry.space_group_name_H-M   'P 1'
#
loop_
_entity.id
_entity.type
_entity.pdbx_description
1 polymer ?
#
loop_
_entity_poly.entity_id
_entity_poly.type
_entity_poly.pdbx_seq_one_letter_code
_entity_poly.pdbx_strand_id
1 'polypeptide(L)' 'MSAFTDHRQTVFEVELHNQAVRECVKENRSHEIFDDRWADVQTHEVAASDEHKALAMIENTYPSSDGFVVDHVKRLG' A
#
# COMPACT_ATOMS: atom_id res chain seq x y z
N MET A 1 -22.73 25.24 5.52
CA MET A 1 -21.37 25.80 5.40
C MET A 1 -20.41 24.63 5.46
N SER A 2 -19.79 24.25 4.34
CA SER A 2 -18.88 23.11 4.27
C SER A 2 -17.45 23.64 4.26
N ALA A 3 -16.82 23.70 5.43
CA ALA A 3 -15.43 24.10 5.60
C ALA A 3 -14.68 23.00 6.36
N PHE A 4 -14.67 21.79 5.81
CA PHE A 4 -13.66 20.80 6.16
C PHE A 4 -12.54 20.95 5.15
N THR A 5 -11.72 21.96 5.36
CA THR A 5 -10.50 22.06 4.58
C THR A 5 -9.36 22.28 5.55
N ASP A 6 -8.94 21.17 6.14
CA ASP A 6 -7.62 21.06 6.72
C ASP A 6 -6.63 20.87 5.55
N HIS A 7 -6.18 22.00 5.00
CA HIS A 7 -5.44 22.10 3.73
C HIS A 7 -3.96 21.64 3.81
N ARG A 8 -3.60 20.67 4.66
CA ARG A 8 -2.23 20.13 4.72
C ARG A 8 -2.18 18.61 4.76
N GLN A 9 -3.12 17.94 4.09
CA GLN A 9 -2.91 16.54 3.79
C GLN A 9 -1.77 16.44 2.79
N THR A 10 -0.68 15.82 3.22
CA THR A 10 0.44 15.53 2.33
C THR A 10 0.17 14.18 1.69
N VAL A 11 0.42 14.09 0.39
CA VAL A 11 0.27 12.82 -0.29
C VAL A 11 1.53 12.01 -0.05
N PHE A 12 1.38 10.75 0.31
CA PHE A 12 2.47 9.80 0.47
C PHE A 12 2.30 8.74 -0.59
N GLU A 13 3.35 8.51 -1.35
CA GLU A 13 3.50 7.40 -2.27
C GLU A 13 4.04 6.23 -1.48
N VAL A 14 3.28 5.15 -1.40
CA VAL A 14 3.67 3.91 -0.73
C VAL A 14 3.78 2.81 -1.77
N GLU A 15 4.97 2.26 -1.89
CA GLU A 15 5.27 1.11 -2.72
C GLU A 15 5.17 -0.14 -1.86
N LEU A 16 4.29 -1.06 -2.26
CA LEU A 16 4.11 -2.34 -1.58
C LEU A 16 3.90 -3.47 -2.59
N HIS A 17 4.32 -4.67 -2.22
CA HIS A 17 4.02 -5.90 -2.95
C HIS A 17 3.45 -6.95 -1.99
N ASN A 18 2.86 -8.01 -2.53
CA ASN A 18 2.49 -9.16 -1.75
C ASN A 18 3.51 -10.28 -1.95
N GLN A 19 4.28 -10.58 -0.90
CA GLN A 19 5.31 -11.61 -0.95
C GLN A 19 4.70 -13.00 -1.20
N ALA A 20 3.55 -13.31 -0.60
CA ALA A 20 2.90 -14.60 -0.80
C ALA A 20 2.47 -14.79 -2.26
N VAL A 21 1.89 -13.76 -2.88
CA VAL A 21 1.56 -13.78 -4.32
C VAL A 21 2.82 -13.96 -5.16
N ARG A 22 3.91 -13.24 -4.83
CA ARG A 22 5.19 -13.36 -5.53
C ARG A 22 5.77 -14.78 -5.46
N GLU A 23 5.60 -15.47 -4.33
CA GLU A 23 6.00 -16.87 -4.18
C GLU A 23 5.10 -17.81 -4.98
N CYS A 24 3.77 -17.60 -4.97
CA CYS A 24 2.84 -18.36 -5.80
C CYS A 24 3.20 -18.26 -7.28
N VAL A 25 3.36 -17.03 -7.80
CA VAL A 25 3.64 -16.77 -9.21
C VAL A 25 4.97 -17.39 -9.64
N LYS A 26 6.00 -17.35 -8.78
CA LYS A 26 7.28 -18.04 -9.03
C LYS A 26 7.13 -19.55 -9.18
N GLU A 27 6.15 -20.14 -8.50
CA GLU A 27 5.82 -21.57 -8.63
C GLU A 27 4.87 -21.86 -9.81
N ASN A 28 4.61 -20.89 -10.70
CA ASN A 28 3.57 -20.95 -11.74
C ASN A 28 2.16 -21.23 -11.17
N ARG A 29 1.89 -20.74 -9.97
CA ARG A 29 0.57 -20.81 -9.33
C ARG A 29 0.05 -19.39 -9.14
N SER A 30 -1.25 -19.21 -9.30
CA SER A 30 -1.90 -17.96 -8.92
C SER A 30 -2.34 -18.02 -7.46
N HIS A 31 -2.32 -16.90 -6.77
CA HIS A 31 -2.84 -16.84 -5.41
C HIS A 31 -4.38 -16.93 -5.45
N GLU A 32 -4.99 -17.66 -4.51
CA GLU A 32 -6.44 -17.90 -4.51
C GLU A 32 -7.30 -16.68 -4.16
N ILE A 33 -6.67 -15.61 -3.68
CA ILE A 33 -7.33 -14.45 -3.06
C ILE A 33 -6.93 -13.17 -3.79
N PHE A 34 -5.64 -12.99 -4.01
CA PHE A 34 -5.07 -11.82 -4.64
C PHE A 34 -4.63 -12.11 -6.06
N ASP A 35 -4.78 -11.12 -6.93
CA ASP A 35 -4.37 -11.19 -8.32
C ASP A 35 -2.83 -11.24 -8.45
N ASP A 36 -2.33 -11.98 -9.43
CA ASP A 36 -0.90 -12.17 -9.69
C ASP A 36 -0.13 -10.85 -9.90
N ARG A 37 -0.83 -9.77 -10.29
CA ARG A 37 -0.25 -8.41 -10.34
C ARG A 37 0.39 -7.96 -9.02
N TRP A 38 -0.07 -8.50 -7.90
CA TRP A 38 0.46 -8.18 -6.56
C TRP A 38 1.83 -8.82 -6.30
N ALA A 39 2.31 -9.72 -7.16
CA ALA A 39 3.68 -10.21 -7.11
C ALA A 39 4.70 -9.09 -7.41
N ASP A 40 4.29 -8.09 -8.19
CA ASP A 40 5.07 -6.91 -8.51
C ASP A 40 4.75 -5.76 -7.55
N VAL A 41 5.70 -4.83 -7.42
CA VAL A 41 5.54 -3.64 -6.57
C VAL A 41 4.43 -2.76 -7.13
N GLN A 42 3.44 -2.47 -6.29
CA GLN A 42 2.32 -1.58 -6.56
C GLN A 42 2.53 -0.27 -5.81
N THR A 43 2.37 0.84 -6.52
CA THR A 43 2.47 2.18 -5.97
C THR A 43 1.08 2.70 -5.61
N HIS A 44 0.90 3.11 -4.35
CA HIS A 44 -0.35 3.60 -3.80
C HIS A 44 -0.17 4.99 -3.21
N GLU A 45 -0.99 5.95 -3.66
CA GLU A 45 -1.01 7.30 -3.13
C GLU A 45 -2.00 7.39 -1.96
N VAL A 46 -1.52 7.87 -0.82
CA VAL A 46 -2.31 8.03 0.41
C VAL A 46 -2.18 9.46 0.93
N ALA A 47 -3.31 10.15 1.03
CA ALA A 47 -3.37 11.47 1.64
C ALA A 47 -3.38 11.33 3.17
N ALA A 48 -2.29 11.72 3.83
CA ALA A 48 -2.14 11.63 5.28
C ALA A 48 -1.53 12.90 5.86
N SER A 49 -1.65 13.07 7.17
CA SER A 49 -0.97 14.17 7.88
C SER A 49 0.55 13.92 7.98
N ASP A 50 0.94 12.64 8.04
CA ASP A 50 2.29 12.17 8.34
C ASP A 50 2.50 10.74 7.81
N GLU A 51 3.76 10.34 7.70
CA GLU A 51 4.17 9.02 7.19
C GLU A 51 3.59 7.87 8.04
N HIS A 52 3.51 8.05 9.37
CA HIS A 52 3.02 7.02 10.27
C HIS A 52 1.51 6.77 10.04
N LYS A 53 0.72 7.83 9.84
CA LYS A 53 -0.68 7.70 9.42
C LYS A 53 -0.81 7.08 8.03
N ALA A 54 0.03 7.45 7.07
CA ALA A 54 0.00 6.85 5.74
C ALA A 54 0.22 5.34 5.82
N LEU A 55 1.25 4.91 6.57
CA LEU A 55 1.53 3.50 6.82
C LEU A 55 0.39 2.80 7.57
N ALA A 56 -0.20 3.43 8.60
CA ALA A 56 -1.34 2.84 9.31
C ALA A 56 -2.57 2.66 8.41
N MET A 57 -2.80 3.58 7.47
CA MET A 57 -3.88 3.45 6.47
C MET A 57 -3.59 2.34 5.47
N ILE A 58 -2.34 2.22 5.02
CA ILE A 58 -1.90 1.11 4.16
C ILE A 58 -2.04 -0.22 4.91
N GLU A 59 -1.53 -0.36 6.13
CA GLU A 59 -1.64 -1.59 6.93
C GLU A 59 -3.11 -1.98 7.16
N ASN A 60 -4.00 -1.01 7.34
CA ASN A 60 -5.43 -1.29 7.48
C ASN A 60 -6.10 -1.75 6.17
N THR A 61 -5.54 -1.41 5.01
CA THR A 61 -6.08 -1.77 3.69
C THR A 61 -5.39 -3.01 3.11
N TYR A 62 -4.10 -3.15 3.37
CA TYR A 62 -3.15 -4.13 2.88
C TYR A 62 -2.32 -4.62 4.08
N PRO A 63 -2.91 -5.46 4.93
CA PRO A 63 -2.26 -5.87 6.16
C PRO A 63 -1.07 -6.78 5.87
N SER A 64 -0.01 -6.60 6.62
CA SER A 64 1.16 -7.48 6.59
C SER A 64 0.82 -8.94 6.88
N SER A 65 -0.28 -9.18 7.62
CA SER A 65 -0.84 -10.51 7.89
C SER A 65 -1.32 -11.24 6.64
N ASP A 66 -1.73 -10.52 5.59
CA ASP A 66 -2.14 -11.09 4.29
C ASP A 66 -0.94 -11.27 3.34
N GLY A 67 0.29 -11.03 3.81
CA GLY A 67 1.52 -11.16 3.03
C GLY A 67 1.95 -9.87 2.31
N PHE A 68 1.30 -8.75 2.57
CA PHE A 68 1.72 -7.45 2.04
C PHE A 68 2.98 -6.93 2.74
N VAL A 69 3.91 -6.42 1.96
CA VAL A 69 5.17 -5.87 2.43
C VAL A 69 5.34 -4.50 1.79
N VAL A 70 5.49 -3.47 2.64
CA VAL A 70 5.82 -2.12 2.20
C VAL A 70 7.32 -2.06 1.89
N ASP A 71 7.68 -1.81 0.64
CA ASP A 71 9.07 -1.62 0.21
C ASP A 71 9.54 -0.21 0.51
N HIS A 72 8.71 0.78 0.15
CA HIS A 72 9.09 2.17 0.21
C HIS A 72 7.91 3.05 0.55
N VAL A 73 8.17 4.09 1.33
CA VAL A 73 7.25 5.21 1.53
C VAL A 73 7.97 6.50 1.23
N LYS A 74 7.33 7.35 0.44
CA LYS A 74 7.87 8.62 0.00
C LYS A 74 6.80 9.68 0.10
N ARG A 75 7.17 10.81 0.69
CA ARG A 75 6.30 11.98 0.74
C ARG A 75 6.30 12.70 -0.62
N LEU A 76 5.14 12.80 -1.26
CA LEU A 76 4.90 13.65 -2.42
C LEU A 76 4.50 15.05 -1.92
N GLY A 77 5.38 16.03 -2.15
CA GLY A 77 5.23 17.39 -1.65
C GLY A 77 5.86 18.42 -2.57
#